data_AF-A0A016UMQ6-F1
#
_entry.id   AF-A0A016UMQ6-F1
#
_cell.length_a   1.000
_cell.length_b   1.000
_cell.length_c   1.000
_cell.angle_alpha   90.00
_cell.angle_beta   90.00
_cell.angle_gamma   90.00
#
_symmetry.space_group_name_H-M   'P 1'
#
loop_
_entity.id
_entity.type
_entity.pdbx_description
1 polymer ?
#
loop_
_entity_poly.entity_id
_entity_poly.type
_entity_poly.pdbx_seq_one_letter_code
_entity_poly.pdbx_strand_id
1 'polypeptide(L)'
;MWQHIRALDAGMKYCDECGIRTRGVLEPKRLIRKDVANICVEARNQRFKAPNREDFERNVAKLFALKAEQNKVNDLRNTVFFLVENCTAWLYLDGSNKYKHLKKAVAQLFQQMLIRQHQTWTPRDQVIVRLEELEEATNELISLFHQHTLAL
;
A
#
# COMPACT_ATOMS: atom_id res chain seq x y z
N MET A 1 -24.59 2.13 10.12
CA MET A 1 -24.01 2.74 11.34
C MET A 1 -22.80 1.88 11.75
N TRP A 2 -21.57 2.29 11.42
CA TRP A 2 -20.36 1.49 11.67
C TRP A 2 -19.75 1.90 13.01
N GLN A 3 -19.93 1.09 14.04
CA GLN A 3 -19.32 1.30 15.35
C GLN A 3 -17.84 0.94 15.29
N HIS A 4 -16.98 1.96 15.36
CA HIS A 4 -15.54 1.80 15.45
C HIS A 4 -15.20 1.13 16.79
N ILE A 5 -14.72 -0.11 16.75
CA ILE A 5 -14.20 -0.81 17.93
C ILE A 5 -12.99 -0.03 18.44
N ARG A 6 -13.11 0.54 19.63
CA ARG A 6 -12.05 1.24 20.36
C ARG A 6 -11.44 0.25 21.35
N ALA A 7 -10.18 -0.14 21.16
CA ALA A 7 -9.45 -0.86 22.20
C ALA A 7 -9.03 0.16 23.27
N LEU A 8 -9.53 -0.01 24.49
CA LEU A 8 -9.01 0.66 25.68
C LEU A 8 -7.86 -0.20 26.20
N ASP A 9 -6.63 0.26 25.98
CA ASP A 9 -5.47 -0.31 26.67
C ASP A 9 -5.21 0.52 27.93
N ALA A 10 -4.86 -0.12 29.04
CA ALA A 10 -4.66 0.56 30.32
C ALA A 10 -3.19 0.95 30.48
N GLY A 11 -2.88 2.21 30.22
CA GLY A 11 -1.54 2.75 30.44
C GLY A 11 -1.26 2.86 31.94
N MET A 12 -0.23 2.16 32.41
CA MET A 12 0.28 2.38 33.76
C MET A 12 1.12 3.65 33.77
N LYS A 13 0.69 4.66 34.54
CA LYS A 13 1.51 5.82 34.86
C LYS A 13 1.84 5.80 36.35
N TYR A 14 3.04 6.26 36.67
CA TYR A 14 3.46 6.49 38.04
C TYR A 14 3.42 8.00 38.29
N CYS A 15 2.92 8.41 39.44
CA CYS A 15 2.98 9.78 39.92
C CYS A 15 4.44 10.15 40.19
N ASP A 16 4.99 11.15 39.51
CA ASP A 16 6.40 11.54 39.67
C ASP A 16 6.72 12.08 41.08
N GLU A 17 5.72 12.59 41.78
CA GLU A 17 5.85 13.14 43.14
C GLU A 17 5.64 12.10 44.24
N CYS A 18 4.76 11.13 44.01
CA CYS A 18 4.22 10.26 45.06
C CYS A 18 4.39 8.76 44.78
N GLY A 19 4.85 8.36 43.59
CA GLY A 19 5.11 6.97 43.21
C GLY A 19 3.86 6.08 43.09
N ILE A 20 2.67 6.62 43.37
CA ILE A 20 1.42 5.87 43.33
C ILE A 20 1.06 5.53 41.87
N ARG A 21 0.70 4.27 41.64
CA ARG A 21 0.24 3.76 40.35
C ARG A 21 -1.14 4.34 40.03
N THR A 22 -1.20 5.20 39.02
CA THR A 22 -2.46 5.73 38.51
C THR A 22 -2.82 5.02 37.20
N ARG A 23 -4.08 4.60 37.08
CA ARG A 23 -4.61 4.10 35.80
C ARG A 23 -4.93 5.30 34.93
N GLY A 24 -4.05 5.59 33.97
CA GLY A 24 -4.39 6.48 32.88
C GLY A 24 -5.28 5.73 31.88
N VAL A 25 -6.39 6.32 31.48
CA VAL A 25 -7.10 5.86 30.28
C VAL A 25 -6.23 6.26 29.09
N LEU A 26 -5.66 5.29 28.38
CA LEU A 26 -4.99 5.62 27.11
C LEU A 26 -6.06 6.08 26.13
N GLU A 27 -5.73 7.13 25.37
CA GLU A 27 -6.55 7.53 24.24
C GLU A 27 -6.80 6.30 23.36
N PRO A 28 -8.07 6.01 23.02
CA PRO A 28 -8.38 4.80 22.29
C PRO A 28 -7.63 4.81 20.96
N LYS A 29 -6.70 3.85 20.79
CA LYS A 29 -6.05 3.65 19.49
C LYS A 29 -7.13 3.26 18.50
N ARG A 30 -7.27 4.03 17.41
CA ARG A 30 -8.11 3.64 16.28
C ARG A 30 -7.57 2.31 15.75
N LEU A 31 -8.29 1.22 16.00
CA LEU A 31 -7.96 -0.07 15.41
C LEU A 31 -8.09 0.06 13.88
N ILE A 32 -7.08 -0.44 13.16
CA ILE A 32 -7.17 -0.54 11.70
C ILE A 32 -8.22 -1.58 11.37
N ARG A 33 -9.23 -1.20 10.57
CA ARG A 33 -10.25 -2.14 10.13
C ARG A 33 -9.55 -3.28 9.39
N LYS A 34 -10.01 -4.51 9.65
CA LYS A 34 -9.39 -5.72 9.14
C LYS A 34 -9.25 -5.72 7.61
N ASP A 35 -10.24 -5.21 6.89
CA ASP A 35 -10.22 -5.10 5.43
C ASP A 35 -9.09 -4.21 4.91
N VAL A 36 -8.82 -3.11 5.61
CA VAL A 36 -7.71 -2.21 5.28
C VAL A 36 -6.37 -2.84 5.62
N ALA A 37 -6.26 -3.46 6.81
CA ALA A 37 -5.06 -4.18 7.21
C ALA A 37 -4.71 -5.31 6.22
N ASN A 38 -5.72 -6.02 5.70
CA ASN A 38 -5.54 -7.07 4.70
C ASN A 38 -4.91 -6.53 3.41
N ILE A 39 -5.32 -5.36 2.93
CA ILE A 39 -4.73 -4.74 1.73
C ILE A 39 -3.25 -4.42 1.97
N CYS A 40 -2.92 -3.79 3.10
CA CYS A 40 -1.53 -3.47 3.44
C CYS A 40 -0.67 -4.73 3.57
N VAL A 41 -1.19 -5.77 4.24
CA VAL A 41 -0.50 -7.06 4.40
C VAL A 41 -0.31 -7.75 3.05
N GLU A 42 -1.30 -7.70 2.16
CA GLU A 42 -1.18 -8.32 0.85
C GLU A 42 -0.15 -7.58 -0.02
N ALA A 43 -0.20 -6.25 -0.08
CA ALA A 43 0.81 -5.46 -0.78
C ALA A 43 2.22 -5.75 -0.23
N ARG A 44 2.37 -5.85 1.10
CA ARG A 44 3.62 -6.26 1.74
C ARG A 44 4.06 -7.66 1.34
N ASN A 45 3.14 -8.62 1.35
CA ASN A 45 3.40 -9.99 0.94
C ASN A 45 3.88 -10.06 -0.50
N GLN A 46 3.26 -9.29 -1.41
CA GLN A 46 3.69 -9.22 -2.80
C GLN A 46 5.14 -8.72 -2.93
N ARG A 47 5.59 -7.78 -2.08
CA ARG A 47 6.98 -7.29 -2.11
C ARG A 47 7.99 -8.29 -1.57
N PHE A 48 7.68 -8.94 -0.45
CA PHE A 48 8.69 -9.66 0.33
C PHE A 48 8.58 -11.18 0.30
N LYS A 49 7.42 -11.76 -0.05
CA LYS A 49 7.31 -13.22 -0.17
C LYS A 49 8.01 -13.70 -1.45
N ALA A 50 9.01 -14.54 -1.26
CA ALA A 50 9.80 -15.17 -2.32
C ALA A 50 8.96 -15.69 -3.51
N PRO A 51 7.91 -16.53 -3.34
CA PRO A 51 7.21 -17.11 -4.49
C PRO A 51 6.59 -16.04 -5.41
N ASN A 52 5.94 -15.03 -4.84
CA ASN A 52 5.25 -13.98 -5.62
C ASN A 52 6.24 -13.09 -6.38
N ARG A 53 7.43 -12.88 -5.80
CA ARG A 53 8.49 -12.07 -6.40
C ARG A 53 9.19 -12.87 -7.52
N GLU A 54 9.59 -14.09 -7.22
CA GLU A 54 10.36 -14.95 -8.14
C GLU A 54 9.56 -15.29 -9.40
N ASP A 55 8.26 -15.56 -9.28
CA ASP A 55 7.43 -15.85 -10.45
C ASP A 55 7.30 -14.64 -11.38
N PHE A 56 7.17 -13.44 -10.82
CA PHE A 56 7.15 -12.22 -11.60
C PHE A 56 8.49 -11.95 -12.28
N GLU A 57 9.59 -12.02 -11.52
CA GLU A 57 10.95 -11.83 -12.04
C GLU A 57 11.29 -12.84 -13.15
N ARG A 58 10.81 -14.08 -13.03
CA ARG A 58 10.97 -15.13 -14.04
C ARG A 58 10.21 -14.78 -15.34
N ASN A 59 8.99 -14.25 -15.24
CA ASN A 59 8.23 -13.81 -16.41
C ASN A 59 8.86 -12.59 -17.09
N VAL A 60 9.35 -11.65 -16.29
CA VAL A 60 10.11 -10.49 -16.79
C VAL A 60 11.38 -10.93 -17.51
N ALA A 61 12.15 -11.86 -16.93
CA ALA A 61 13.38 -12.38 -17.55
C ALA A 61 13.13 -13.12 -18.87
N LYS A 62 11.95 -13.73 -19.06
CA LYS A 62 11.57 -14.38 -20.33
C LYS A 62 11.27 -13.38 -21.46
N LEU A 63 10.83 -12.17 -21.11
CA LEU A 63 10.36 -11.17 -22.09
C LEU A 63 11.35 -10.06 -22.38
N PHE A 64 12.20 -9.72 -21.41
CA PHE A 64 13.14 -8.63 -21.51
C PHE A 64 14.56 -9.19 -21.49
N ALA A 65 15.28 -9.05 -22.61
CA ALA A 65 16.64 -9.56 -22.73
C ALA A 65 17.64 -8.69 -21.93
N LEU A 66 17.39 -7.39 -21.86
CA LEU A 66 18.29 -6.44 -21.21
C LEU A 66 18.02 -6.40 -19.69
N LYS A 67 19.09 -6.52 -18.89
CA LYS A 67 18.97 -6.46 -17.43
C LYS A 67 18.40 -5.13 -16.93
N ALA A 68 18.72 -4.02 -17.61
CA ALA A 68 18.18 -2.71 -17.29
C ALA A 68 16.66 -2.64 -17.45
N GLU A 69 16.10 -3.23 -18.51
CA GLU A 69 14.65 -3.32 -18.73
C GLU A 69 14.01 -4.20 -17.65
N GLN A 70 14.61 -5.36 -17.34
CA GLN A 70 14.11 -6.23 -16.27
C GLN A 70 14.05 -5.49 -14.93
N ASN A 71 15.11 -4.77 -14.57
CA ASN A 71 15.18 -4.00 -13.34
C ASN A 71 14.10 -2.92 -13.32
N LYS A 72 13.92 -2.16 -14.41
CA LYS A 72 12.87 -1.12 -14.49
C LYS A 72 11.48 -1.69 -14.19
N VAL A 73 11.14 -2.85 -14.77
CA VAL A 73 9.83 -3.48 -14.57
C VAL A 73 9.66 -4.01 -13.13
N ASN A 74 10.71 -4.59 -12.56
CA ASN A 74 10.70 -5.06 -11.17
C ASN A 74 10.59 -3.89 -10.17
N ASP A 75 11.28 -2.78 -10.45
CA ASP A 75 11.25 -1.56 -9.64
C ASP A 75 9.87 -0.89 -9.70
N LEU A 76 9.23 -0.86 -10.88
CA LEU A 76 7.86 -0.38 -11.03
C LEU A 76 6.90 -1.20 -10.16
N ARG A 77 6.99 -2.54 -10.23
CA ARG A 77 6.19 -3.44 -9.38
C ARG A 77 6.37 -3.13 -7.89
N ASN A 78 7.62 -3.00 -7.45
CA ASN A 78 7.92 -2.72 -6.05
C ASN A 78 7.39 -1.36 -5.60
N THR A 79 7.52 -0.36 -6.47
CA THR A 79 6.98 0.99 -6.26
C THR A 79 5.46 0.96 -6.10
N VAL A 80 4.74 0.27 -6.99
CA VAL A 80 3.28 0.14 -6.90
C VAL A 80 2.86 -0.46 -5.55
N PHE A 81 3.43 -1.60 -5.16
CA PHE A 81 3.05 -2.21 -3.87
C PHE A 81 3.48 -1.38 -2.67
N PHE A 82 4.62 -0.68 -2.74
CA PHE A 82 5.04 0.25 -1.70
C PHE A 82 4.01 1.38 -1.53
N LEU A 83 3.58 2.00 -2.64
CA LEU A 83 2.56 3.03 -2.61
C LEU A 83 1.25 2.48 -2.06
N VAL A 84 0.78 1.34 -2.54
CA VAL A 84 -0.47 0.74 -2.05
C VAL A 84 -0.44 0.52 -0.53
N GLU A 85 0.63 -0.06 0.02
CA GLU A 85 0.76 -0.28 1.46
C GLU A 85 0.73 1.04 2.26
N ASN A 86 1.58 2.00 1.87
CA ASN A 86 1.75 3.24 2.62
C ASN A 86 0.58 4.20 2.45
N CYS A 87 0.10 4.40 1.22
CA CYS A 87 -1.04 5.26 0.93
C CYS A 87 -2.32 4.71 1.57
N THR A 88 -2.55 3.40 1.55
CA THR A 88 -3.71 2.79 2.22
C THR A 88 -3.64 3.00 3.73
N ALA A 89 -2.48 2.78 4.35
CA ALA A 89 -2.27 3.02 5.76
C ALA A 89 -2.51 4.50 6.13
N TRP A 90 -1.95 5.42 5.35
CA TRP A 90 -2.12 6.86 5.57
C TRP A 90 -3.58 7.30 5.45
N LEU A 91 -4.27 6.92 4.38
CA LEU A 91 -5.69 7.23 4.15
C LEU A 91 -6.62 6.70 5.25
N TYR A 92 -6.18 5.64 5.92
CA TYR A 92 -6.90 5.08 7.05
C TYR A 92 -6.63 5.81 8.36
N LEU A 93 -5.37 6.16 8.63
CA LEU A 93 -4.97 6.91 9.82
C LEU A 93 -5.59 8.31 9.84
N ASP A 94 -5.58 8.99 8.70
CA ASP A 94 -6.23 10.30 8.54
C ASP A 94 -7.75 10.22 8.80
N GLY A 95 -8.38 9.11 8.41
CA GLY A 95 -9.75 8.79 8.77
C GLY A 95 -10.82 9.73 8.19
N SER A 96 -10.45 10.66 7.31
CA SER A 96 -11.42 11.52 6.64
C SER A 96 -12.08 10.80 5.45
N ASN A 97 -13.36 11.07 5.26
CA ASN A 97 -14.08 10.72 4.02
C ASN A 97 -13.81 11.74 2.90
N LYS A 98 -12.96 12.75 3.15
CA LYS A 98 -12.57 13.78 2.19
C LYS A 98 -11.76 13.20 1.03
N TYR A 99 -11.03 12.12 1.28
CA TYR A 99 -10.11 11.50 0.32
C TYR A 99 -10.69 10.27 -0.39
N LYS A 100 -12.00 10.28 -0.72
CA LYS A 100 -12.64 9.16 -1.43
C LYS A 100 -11.98 8.88 -2.80
N HIS A 101 -11.60 9.93 -3.52
CA HIS A 101 -10.91 9.80 -4.81
C HIS A 101 -9.53 9.16 -4.64
N LEU A 102 -8.75 9.54 -3.63
CA LEU A 102 -7.46 8.89 -3.34
C LEU A 102 -7.63 7.41 -2.99
N LYS A 103 -8.62 7.06 -2.14
CA LYS A 103 -8.93 5.66 -1.81
C LYS A 103 -9.25 4.85 -3.07
N LYS A 104 -10.03 5.43 -3.98
CA LYS A 104 -10.35 4.80 -5.27
C LYS A 104 -9.10 4.62 -6.13
N ALA A 105 -8.26 5.65 -6.25
CA ALA A 105 -7.03 5.59 -7.06
C ALA A 105 -6.06 4.51 -6.54
N VAL A 106 -5.83 4.44 -5.22
CA VAL A 106 -5.00 3.40 -4.60
C VAL A 106 -5.56 2.00 -4.87
N ALA A 107 -6.88 1.81 -4.70
CA ALA A 107 -7.53 0.53 -4.96
C ALA A 107 -7.44 0.12 -6.44
N GLN A 108 -7.61 1.06 -7.37
CA GLN A 108 -7.48 0.82 -8.80
C GLN A 108 -6.05 0.41 -9.17
N LEU A 109 -5.04 1.12 -8.67
CA LEU A 109 -3.64 0.79 -8.92
C LEU A 109 -3.30 -0.61 -8.40
N PHE A 110 -3.77 -0.95 -7.19
CA PHE A 110 -3.55 -2.28 -6.62
C PHE A 110 -4.18 -3.38 -7.49
N GLN A 111 -5.44 -3.22 -7.90
CA GLN A 111 -6.12 -4.18 -8.77
C GLN A 111 -5.42 -4.32 -10.12
N GLN A 112 -5.03 -3.19 -10.73
CA GLN A 112 -4.30 -3.20 -12.01
C GLN A 112 -3.01 -4.01 -11.94
N MET A 113 -2.24 -3.88 -10.84
CA MET A 113 -1.02 -4.65 -10.63
C MET A 113 -1.29 -6.13 -10.42
N LEU A 114 -2.26 -6.47 -9.56
CA LEU A 114 -2.63 -7.88 -9.30
C LEU A 114 -3.09 -8.57 -10.59
N ILE A 115 -3.95 -7.92 -11.38
CA ILE A 115 -4.41 -8.45 -12.67
C ILE A 115 -3.21 -8.72 -13.59
N ARG A 116 -2.28 -7.76 -13.71
CA ARG A 116 -1.08 -7.90 -14.56
C ARG A 116 -0.15 -9.03 -14.12
N GLN A 117 -0.02 -9.28 -12.82
CA GLN A 117 0.77 -10.42 -12.34
C GLN A 117 0.20 -11.77 -12.80
N HIS A 118 -1.12 -11.91 -12.91
CA HIS A 118 -1.80 -13.15 -13.25
C HIS A 118 -2.12 -13.28 -14.75
N GLN A 119 -1.94 -12.21 -15.53
CA GLN A 119 -2.15 -12.23 -16.97
C GLN A 119 -1.05 -12.99 -17.69
N THR A 120 -1.38 -13.48 -18.89
CA THR A 120 -0.38 -14.05 -19.79
C THR A 120 0.59 -12.97 -20.27
N TRP A 121 1.87 -13.25 -20.12
CA TRP A 121 2.99 -12.37 -20.47
C TRP A 121 3.39 -12.56 -21.94
N THR A 122 2.42 -12.58 -22.85
CA THR A 122 2.63 -12.69 -24.29
C THR A 122 1.46 -12.03 -25.05
N PRO A 123 1.72 -11.35 -26.19
CA PRO A 123 3.02 -10.98 -26.76
C PRO A 123 3.70 -9.80 -26.04
N ARG A 124 5.02 -9.64 -26.21
CA ARG A 124 5.85 -8.62 -25.52
C ARG A 124 5.32 -7.20 -25.70
N ASP A 125 4.91 -6.83 -26.90
CA ASP A 125 4.48 -5.45 -27.19
C ASP A 125 3.24 -5.07 -26.40
N GLN A 126 2.30 -6.00 -26.22
CA GLN A 126 1.12 -5.77 -25.36
C GLN A 126 1.49 -5.64 -23.89
N VAL A 127 2.51 -6.37 -23.43
CA VAL A 127 3.01 -6.25 -22.06
C VAL A 127 3.65 -4.88 -21.85
N ILE A 128 4.44 -4.38 -22.80
CA ILE A 128 5.08 -3.06 -22.72
C ILE A 128 4.02 -1.97 -22.58
N VAL A 129 3.02 -1.94 -23.46
CA VAL A 129 1.93 -0.95 -23.38
C VAL A 129 1.24 -0.98 -22.01
N ARG A 130 0.94 -2.17 -21.49
CA ARG A 130 0.29 -2.31 -20.17
C ARG A 130 1.19 -1.88 -19.01
N LEU A 131 2.50 -1.96 -19.15
CA LEU A 131 3.47 -1.48 -18.16
C LEU A 131 3.61 0.04 -18.22
N GLU A 132 3.56 0.63 -19.40
CA GLU A 132 3.53 2.09 -19.59
C GLU A 132 2.28 2.70 -18.97
N GLU A 133 1.10 2.12 -19.22
CA GLU A 133 -0.17 2.52 -18.56
C GLU A 133 -0.07 2.43 -17.03
N LEU A 134 0.62 1.41 -16.51
CA LEU A 134 0.80 1.22 -15.07
C LEU A 134 1.78 2.26 -14.50
N GLU A 135 2.85 2.58 -15.22
CA GLU A 135 3.80 3.64 -14.88
C GLU A 135 3.10 5.00 -14.82
N GLU A 136 2.24 5.30 -15.81
CA GLU A 136 1.41 6.50 -15.83
C GLU A 136 0.47 6.56 -14.61
N ALA A 137 -0.33 5.52 -14.37
CA ALA A 137 -1.23 5.46 -13.22
C ALA A 137 -0.49 5.57 -11.86
N THR A 138 0.75 5.05 -11.79
CA THR A 138 1.61 5.17 -10.61
C THR A 138 2.03 6.62 -10.40
N ASN A 139 2.47 7.30 -11.45
CA ASN A 139 2.86 8.70 -11.39
C ASN A 139 1.68 9.61 -11.05
N GLU A 140 0.50 9.37 -11.64
CA GLU A 140 -0.73 10.08 -11.28
C GLU A 140 -1.05 9.95 -9.79
N LEU A 141 -0.94 8.74 -9.22
CA LEU A 141 -1.16 8.52 -7.80
C LEU A 141 -0.17 9.32 -6.94
N ILE A 142 1.11 9.34 -7.31
CA ILE A 142 2.14 10.12 -6.62
C ILE A 142 1.78 11.61 -6.67
N SER A 143 1.42 12.13 -7.84
CA SER A 143 1.02 13.54 -8.00
C SER A 143 -0.20 13.90 -7.16
N LEU A 144 -1.22 13.02 -7.12
CA LEU A 144 -2.41 13.21 -6.30
C LEU A 144 -2.07 13.28 -4.81
N PHE A 145 -1.23 12.38 -4.30
CA PHE A 145 -0.80 12.41 -2.90
C PHE A 145 0.03 13.66 -2.58
N HIS A 146 0.94 14.05 -3.48
CA HIS A 146 1.77 15.24 -3.33
C HIS A 146 0.92 16.51 -3.15
N GLN A 147 -0.11 16.70 -3.99
CA GLN A 147 -1.03 17.84 -3.90
C GLN A 147 -1.73 17.92 -2.53
N HIS A 148 -1.99 16.79 -1.88
CA HIS A 148 -2.67 16.74 -0.59
C HIS A 148 -1.73 16.84 0.61
N THR A 149 -0.45 16.48 0.48
CA THR A 149 0.53 16.61 1.57
C THR A 149 1.17 17.99 1.65
N LEU A 150 1.28 18.73 0.54
CA LEU A 150 1.78 20.11 0.53
C LEU A 150 0.72 21.18 0.81
N ALA A 151 -0.57 20.81 0.78
CA ALA A 151 -1.68 21.71 1.09
C ALA A 151 -2.02 21.76 2.60
N LEU A 152 -1.17 21.17 3.44
CA LEU A 152 -1.20 21.19 4.91
C LEU A 152 -0.13 22.16 5.41
#